data_AF-A0A7C6BWC5-F1
#
_entry.id   AF-A0A7C6BWC5-F1
#
_cell.length_a   1.000
_cell.length_b   1.000
_cell.length_c   1.000
_cell.angle_alpha   90.00
_cell.angle_beta   90.00
_cell.angle_gamma   90.00
#
_symmetry.space_group_name_H-M   'P 1'
#
loop_
_entity.id
_entity.type
_entity.pdbx_description
1 polymer ?
#
loop_
_entity_poly.entity_id
_entity_poly.type
_entity_poly.pdbx_seq_one_letter_code
_entity_poly.pdbx_strand_id
1 'polypeptide(L)'
;MDIDIEQCRENDKIKNIISTSGLPIKHIKLLLRLSDTIYINAINYNVLVNENQVIILLISSKPDNITGILHTYSITNVLYKIRDMEKEHDDLNTYCEVEDNIFKIIININP
;
A
#
# COMPACT_ATOMS: atom_id res chain seq x y z
N MET A 1 14.33 -4.66 4.43
CA MET A 1 13.66 -5.19 3.22
C MET A 1 14.06 -4.31 2.06
N ASP A 2 14.46 -4.89 0.92
CA ASP A 2 14.94 -4.10 -0.22
C ASP A 2 13.78 -3.44 -0.97
N ILE A 3 13.93 -2.16 -1.29
CA ILE A 3 12.98 -1.37 -2.09
C ILE A 3 13.15 -1.77 -3.57
N ASP A 4 12.06 -2.18 -4.22
CA ASP A 4 12.04 -2.42 -5.66
C ASP A 4 11.76 -1.12 -6.40
N ILE A 5 12.83 -0.52 -6.95
CA ILE A 5 12.77 0.76 -7.67
C ILE A 5 11.90 0.68 -8.93
N GLU A 6 11.82 -0.48 -9.59
CA GLU A 6 11.02 -0.62 -10.80
C GLU A 6 9.52 -0.60 -10.49
N GLN A 7 9.11 -1.30 -9.45
CA GLN A 7 7.73 -1.23 -8.94
C GLN A 7 7.33 0.21 -8.58
N CYS A 8 8.22 0.99 -7.96
CA CYS A 8 7.94 2.38 -7.61
C CYS A 8 7.63 3.26 -8.83
N ARG A 9 8.23 2.95 -9.98
CA ARG A 9 8.10 3.71 -11.23
C ARG A 9 6.84 3.32 -12.00
N GLU A 10 6.40 2.07 -11.89
CA GLU A 10 5.34 1.50 -12.71
C GLU A 10 4.20 0.96 -11.83
N ASN A 11 3.14 1.76 -11.67
CA ASN A 11 1.95 1.35 -10.92
C ASN A 11 1.32 0.05 -11.49
N ASP A 12 1.46 -0.19 -12.79
CA ASP A 12 0.96 -1.41 -13.43
C ASP A 12 1.72 -2.67 -12.96
N LYS A 13 3.01 -2.57 -12.62
CA LYS A 13 3.76 -3.68 -12.00
C LYS A 13 3.20 -4.01 -10.62
N ILE A 14 2.89 -3.00 -9.81
CA ILE A 14 2.25 -3.17 -8.49
C ILE A 14 0.89 -3.86 -8.64
N LYS A 15 0.06 -3.38 -9.57
CA LYS A 15 -1.25 -3.99 -9.85
C LYS A 15 -1.14 -5.43 -10.32
N ASN A 16 -0.12 -5.76 -11.11
CA ASN A 16 0.14 -7.12 -11.54
C ASN A 16 0.46 -8.04 -10.34
N ILE A 17 1.37 -7.60 -9.44
CA ILE A 17 1.71 -8.33 -8.21
C ILE A 17 0.44 -8.62 -7.37
N ILE A 18 -0.40 -7.60 -7.17
CA ILE A 18 -1.66 -7.75 -6.44
C ILE A 18 -2.59 -8.75 -7.14
N SER A 19 -2.73 -8.65 -8.47
CA SER A 19 -3.66 -9.47 -9.26
C SER A 19 -3.26 -10.94 -9.33
N THR A 20 -1.98 -11.25 -9.24
CA THR A 20 -1.44 -12.63 -9.30
C THR A 20 -1.09 -13.20 -7.92
N SER A 21 -1.48 -12.53 -6.83
CA SER A 21 -1.06 -12.86 -5.46
C SER A 21 -1.66 -14.14 -4.86
N GLY A 22 -2.64 -14.77 -5.52
CA GLY A 22 -3.35 -15.94 -4.99
C GLY A 22 -4.36 -15.62 -3.88
N LEU A 23 -4.48 -14.35 -3.48
CA LEU A 23 -5.51 -13.90 -2.53
C LEU A 23 -6.92 -14.09 -3.09
N PRO A 24 -7.95 -14.17 -2.23
CA PRO A 24 -9.33 -14.17 -2.68
C PRO A 24 -9.66 -12.91 -3.51
N ILE A 25 -10.52 -13.07 -4.50
CA ILE A 25 -10.90 -12.00 -5.45
C ILE A 25 -11.40 -10.73 -4.73
N LYS A 26 -12.07 -10.89 -3.57
CA LYS A 26 -12.50 -9.78 -2.71
C LYS A 26 -11.31 -8.90 -2.32
N HIS A 27 -10.26 -9.49 -1.75
CA HIS A 27 -9.07 -8.79 -1.27
C HIS A 27 -8.26 -8.19 -2.41
N ILE A 28 -8.11 -8.91 -3.53
CA ILE A 28 -7.46 -8.38 -4.74
C ILE A 28 -8.14 -7.08 -5.17
N LYS A 29 -9.47 -7.04 -5.26
CA LYS A 29 -10.21 -5.83 -5.65
C LYS A 29 -10.01 -4.66 -4.68
N LEU A 30 -9.92 -4.94 -3.38
CA LEU A 30 -9.69 -3.92 -2.37
C LEU A 30 -8.28 -3.33 -2.48
N LEU A 31 -7.27 -4.19 -2.63
CA LEU A 31 -5.87 -3.79 -2.80
C LEU A 31 -5.64 -3.00 -4.09
N LEU A 32 -6.29 -3.37 -5.20
CA LEU A 32 -6.22 -2.58 -6.44
C LEU A 32 -6.80 -1.17 -6.27
N ARG A 33 -7.91 -1.02 -5.54
CA ARG A 33 -8.48 0.31 -5.22
C ARG A 33 -7.57 1.12 -4.29
N LEU A 34 -6.91 0.46 -3.33
CA LEU A 34 -5.93 1.12 -2.47
C LEU A 34 -4.71 1.57 -3.29
N SER A 35 -4.21 0.71 -4.18
CA SER A 35 -3.14 1.02 -5.15
C SER A 35 -3.48 2.26 -5.99
N ASP A 36 -4.69 2.35 -6.54
CA ASP A 36 -5.17 3.54 -7.26
C ASP A 36 -5.20 4.79 -6.37
N THR A 37 -5.62 4.63 -5.11
CA THR A 37 -5.66 5.72 -4.13
C THR A 37 -4.26 6.24 -3.79
N ILE A 38 -3.27 5.35 -3.61
CA ILE A 38 -1.89 5.75 -3.36
C ILE A 38 -1.30 6.45 -4.59
N TYR A 39 -1.55 5.90 -5.78
CA TYR A 39 -1.05 6.46 -7.04
C TYR A 39 -1.60 7.86 -7.32
N ILE A 40 -2.92 8.07 -7.18
CA ILE A 40 -3.54 9.38 -7.44
C ILE A 40 -3.12 10.44 -6.43
N ASN A 41 -2.73 10.03 -5.21
CA ASN A 41 -2.15 10.89 -4.18
C ASN A 41 -0.63 11.10 -4.36
N ALA A 42 -0.08 10.65 -5.50
CA ALA A 42 1.28 10.91 -5.93
C ALA A 42 2.34 10.41 -4.93
N ILE A 43 2.16 9.22 -4.36
CA ILE A 43 3.13 8.59 -3.47
C ILE A 43 3.86 7.47 -4.23
N ASN A 44 5.19 7.42 -4.13
CA ASN A 44 6.01 6.29 -4.54
C ASN A 44 5.89 5.19 -3.48
N TYR A 45 5.63 3.96 -3.92
CA TYR A 45 5.41 2.85 -3.00
C TYR A 45 5.78 1.50 -3.60
N ASN A 46 6.03 0.53 -2.73
CA ASN A 46 6.12 -0.89 -3.07
C ASN A 46 4.99 -1.67 -2.41
N VAL A 47 4.72 -2.86 -2.95
CA VAL A 47 3.84 -3.85 -2.31
C VAL A 47 4.56 -5.19 -2.21
N LEU A 48 4.39 -5.85 -1.07
CA LEU A 48 4.70 -7.26 -0.88
C LEU A 48 3.40 -7.96 -0.48
N VAL A 49 3.12 -9.10 -1.12
CA VAL A 49 1.96 -9.92 -0.79
C VAL A 49 2.43 -11.31 -0.40
N ASN A 50 2.13 -11.68 0.84
CA ASN A 50 2.29 -13.02 1.40
C ASN A 50 0.90 -13.63 1.61
N GLU A 51 0.83 -14.94 1.90
CA GLU A 51 -0.43 -15.71 1.96
C GLU A 51 -1.58 -14.98 2.67
N ASN A 52 -1.33 -14.45 3.89
CA ASN A 52 -2.34 -13.75 4.71
C ASN A 52 -1.92 -12.33 5.12
N GLN A 53 -0.90 -11.77 4.48
CA GLN A 53 -0.38 -10.46 4.86
C GLN A 53 0.07 -9.66 3.64
N VAL A 54 -0.38 -8.41 3.57
CA VAL A 54 0.06 -7.44 2.58
C VAL A 54 0.83 -6.34 3.28
N ILE A 55 2.02 -6.04 2.76
CA ILE A 55 2.88 -4.96 3.24
C ILE A 55 2.98 -3.92 2.13
N ILE A 56 2.59 -2.69 2.43
CA ILE A 56 2.75 -1.54 1.53
C ILE A 56 3.81 -0.62 2.12
N LEU A 57 4.85 -0.33 1.35
CA LEU A 57 5.90 0.61 1.75
C LEU A 57 5.64 1.95 1.08
N LEU A 58 5.28 2.98 1.83
CA LEU A 58 5.24 4.35 1.33
C LEU A 58 6.64 4.97 1.45
N ILE A 59 7.23 5.31 0.31
CA ILE A 59 8.65 5.67 0.22
C ILE A 59 8.82 7.18 0.20
N SER A 60 8.07 7.89 -0.66
CA SER A 60 8.17 9.34 -0.80
C SER A 60 6.98 9.93 -1.53
N SER A 61 6.69 11.20 -1.28
CA SER A 61 5.76 11.98 -2.11
C SER A 61 6.46 12.49 -3.37
N LYS A 62 5.74 12.47 -4.49
CA LYS A 62 6.09 13.19 -5.71
C LYS A 62 5.63 14.66 -5.58
N PRO A 63 6.32 15.62 -6.21
CA PRO A 63 7.52 15.47 -7.05
C PRO A 63 8.84 15.44 -6.27
N ASP A 64 8.80 15.62 -4.95
CA ASP A 64 10.02 15.76 -4.14
C ASP A 64 10.92 14.53 -4.20
N ASN A 65 10.33 13.33 -4.22
CA ASN A 65 11.02 12.03 -4.29
C ASN A 65 12.10 11.83 -3.21
N ILE A 66 11.99 12.55 -2.09
CA ILE A 66 12.90 12.40 -0.95
C ILE A 66 12.37 11.26 -0.07
N THR A 67 13.17 10.21 0.10
CA THR A 67 12.79 9.03 0.88
C THR A 67 12.43 9.43 2.32
N GLY A 68 11.30 8.95 2.81
CA GLY A 68 10.73 9.24 4.11
C GLY A 68 10.00 10.57 4.24
N ILE A 69 9.96 11.39 3.18
CA ILE A 69 9.16 12.60 3.15
C ILE A 69 7.83 12.30 2.45
N LEU A 70 6.75 12.37 3.22
CA LEU A 70 5.37 12.22 2.74
C LEU A 70 4.59 13.50 3.04
N HIS A 71 3.92 14.05 2.03
CA HIS A 71 3.04 15.19 2.20
C HIS A 71 1.82 14.78 3.04
N THR A 72 1.51 15.59 4.04
CA THR A 72 0.40 15.33 4.98
C THR A 72 -0.92 15.09 4.25
N TYR A 73 -1.20 15.86 3.20
CA TYR A 73 -2.42 15.70 2.41
C TYR A 73 -2.50 14.32 1.74
N SER A 74 -1.45 13.92 1.03
CA SER A 74 -1.38 12.65 0.32
C SER A 74 -1.50 11.44 1.26
N ILE A 75 -0.72 11.43 2.36
CA ILE A 75 -0.76 10.31 3.31
C ILE A 75 -2.11 10.23 4.03
N THR A 76 -2.72 11.38 4.36
CA THR A 76 -4.04 11.41 5.03
C THR A 76 -5.12 10.75 4.17
N ASN A 77 -5.14 11.00 2.86
CA ASN A 77 -6.11 10.37 1.95
C ASN A 77 -5.94 8.85 1.88
N VAL A 78 -4.69 8.36 1.88
CA VAL A 78 -4.39 6.92 1.91
C VAL A 78 -4.84 6.31 3.24
N LEU A 79 -4.52 6.94 4.38
CA LEU A 79 -4.91 6.46 5.70
C LEU A 79 -6.44 6.44 5.88
N TYR A 80 -7.16 7.43 5.35
CA TYR A 80 -8.62 7.40 5.34
C TYR A 80 -9.16 6.20 4.56
N LYS A 81 -8.58 5.90 3.39
CA LYS A 81 -9.00 4.76 2.59
C LYS A 81 -8.79 3.43 3.33
N ILE A 82 -7.66 3.28 4.03
CA ILE A 82 -7.33 2.09 4.82
C ILE A 82 -8.29 1.93 5.99
N ARG A 83 -8.53 3.03 6.74
CA ARG A 83 -9.51 3.03 7.84
C ARG A 83 -10.90 2.61 7.36
N ASP A 84 -11.35 3.13 6.23
CA ASP A 84 -12.66 2.78 5.69
C ASP A 84 -12.71 1.30 5.23
N MET A 85 -11.62 0.78 4.65
CA MET A 85 -11.49 -0.64 4.32
C MET A 85 -11.58 -1.54 5.56
N GLU A 86 -10.85 -1.22 6.63
CA GLU A 86 -10.88 -1.97 7.90
C GLU A 86 -12.28 -1.91 8.55
N LYS A 87 -12.94 -0.75 8.52
CA LYS A 87 -14.29 -0.59 9.05
C LYS A 87 -15.35 -1.39 8.28
N GLU A 88 -15.21 -1.51 6.97
CA GLU A 88 -16.18 -2.18 6.09
C GLU A 88 -15.94 -3.70 5.95
N HIS A 89 -14.79 -4.19 6.40
CA HIS A 89 -14.35 -5.57 6.20
C HIS A 89 -13.73 -6.12 7.49
N ASP A 90 -14.52 -6.90 8.21
CA ASP A 90 -14.20 -7.54 9.51
C ASP A 90 -13.07 -8.57 9.44
N ASP A 91 -12.78 -9.07 8.25
CA ASP A 91 -11.67 -9.96 7.93
C ASP A 91 -10.33 -9.23 7.73
N LEU A 92 -10.29 -7.91 7.92
CA LEU A 92 -9.06 -7.12 7.83
C LEU A 92 -8.64 -6.57 9.21
N ASN A 93 -7.34 -6.62 9.46
CA ASN A 93 -6.72 -5.90 10.58
C ASN A 93 -5.51 -5.12 10.05
N THR A 94 -5.48 -3.82 10.29
CA THR A 94 -4.49 -2.91 9.71
C THR A 94 -3.71 -2.15 10.78
N TYR A 95 -2.43 -1.93 10.55
CA TYR A 95 -1.61 -1.07 11.39
C TYR A 95 -0.45 -0.48 10.58
N CYS A 96 0.18 0.54 11.13
CA CYS A 96 1.31 1.21 10.49
C CYS A 96 2.57 1.07 11.35
N GLU A 97 3.71 0.91 10.70
CA GLU A 97 5.03 0.92 11.33
C GLU A 97 5.91 1.93 10.62
N VAL A 98 6.88 2.51 11.34
CA VAL A 98 7.92 3.34 10.74
C VAL A 98 9.26 2.72 11.07
N GLU A 99 10.00 2.31 10.05
CA GLU A 99 11.34 1.73 10.17
C GLU A 99 12.24 2.36 9.10
N ASP A 100 13.45 2.79 9.47
CA ASP A 100 14.44 3.39 8.56
C ASP A 100 13.88 4.54 7.69
N ASN A 101 13.01 5.37 8.27
CA ASN A 101 12.27 6.46 7.60
C ASN A 101 11.25 6.00 6.54
N ILE A 102 10.93 4.71 6.46
CA ILE A 102 9.90 4.19 5.55
C ILE A 102 8.61 4.01 6.34
N PHE A 103 7.51 4.55 5.81
CA PHE A 103 6.19 4.36 6.41
C PHE A 103 5.57 3.09 5.83
N LYS A 104 5.40 2.08 6.68
CA LYS A 104 4.80 0.80 6.31
C LYS A 104 3.35 0.76 6.71
N ILE A 105 2.52 0.22 5.82
CA ILE A 105 1.15 -0.17 6.11
C ILE A 105 1.12 -1.69 6.05
N ILE A 106 0.69 -2.32 7.14
CA ILE A 106 0.49 -3.75 7.24
C ILE A 106 -1.00 -4.03 7.21
N ILE A 107 -1.42 -4.93 6.34
CA ILE A 107 -2.80 -5.41 6.22
C ILE A 107 -2.77 -6.93 6.41
N ASN A 108 -3.26 -7.39 7.55
CA ASN A 108 -3.47 -8.81 7.80
C ASN A 108 -4.86 -9.21 7.32
N ILE A 109 -4.92 -10.33 6.60
CA ILE A 109 -6.16 -10.92 6.11
C ILE A 109 -6.46 -12.13 6.99
N ASN A 110 -7.55 -12.04 7.74
CA ASN A 110 -8.00 -13.13 8.60
C ASN A 110 -8.90 -14.07 7.78
N PRO A 111 -8.70 -15.40 7.88
CA PRO A 111 -9.53 -16.38 7.20
C PRO A 111 -10.95 -16.47 7.76
#